data_AF-A0A3D4XE01-F1
#
_entry.id   AF-A0A3D4XE01-F1
#
_cell.length_a   1.000
_cell.length_b   1.000
_cell.length_c   1.000
_cell.angle_alpha   90.00
_cell.angle_beta   90.00
_cell.angle_gamma   90.00
#
_symmetry.space_group_name_H-M   'P 1'
#
loop_
_entity.id
_entity.type
_entity.pdbx_description
1 polymer ?
#
loop_
_entity_poly.entity_id
_entity_poly.type
_entity_poly.pdbx_seq_one_letter_code
_entity_poly.pdbx_strand_id
1 'polypeptide(L)'
;TQIDMELSFVDVDDVIDVNERLLAHLFKEILGVEVQLPIQRMTWQECMDRFGSDKPDLRFGMELTDVSEVVRDCGFGVFTGALAAGGSVRGINAKGQGAMPRKKIDKLTEFVRDYGAKGLAYMAIAADGTVKSSFAKFMKPEETEALTAAMG
;
A
#
# COMPACT_ATOMS: atom_id res chain seq x y z
N THR A 1 -12.67 28.17 3.72
CA THR A 1 -12.99 28.37 5.14
C THR A 1 -12.24 27.35 5.95
N GLN A 2 -11.67 27.74 7.08
CA GLN A 2 -10.97 26.87 8.02
C GLN A 2 -11.65 26.96 9.38
N ILE A 3 -11.58 25.89 10.18
CA ILE A 3 -11.91 25.92 11.61
C ILE A 3 -10.57 26.01 12.32
N ASP A 4 -10.22 27.22 12.74
CA ASP A 4 -8.93 27.53 13.37
C ASP A 4 -9.07 27.44 14.90
N MET A 5 -8.06 26.88 15.58
CA MET A 5 -8.09 26.64 17.02
C MET A 5 -6.69 26.68 17.60
N GLU A 6 -6.52 27.44 18.69
CA GLU A 6 -5.27 27.53 19.44
C GLU A 6 -5.57 27.27 20.93
N LEU A 7 -4.68 26.54 21.62
CA LEU A 7 -4.82 26.18 23.02
C LEU A 7 -3.56 26.58 23.79
N SER A 8 -3.70 26.94 25.07
CA SER A 8 -2.57 27.31 25.94
C SER A 8 -2.39 26.29 27.06
N PHE A 9 -1.13 26.02 27.44
CA PHE A 9 -0.77 25.09 28.52
C PHE A 9 -1.22 23.65 28.28
N VAL A 10 -1.12 23.17 27.03
CA VAL A 10 -1.53 21.81 26.62
C VAL A 10 -0.41 21.10 25.86
N ASP A 11 -0.49 19.77 25.82
CA ASP A 11 0.37 18.90 25.01
C ASP A 11 -0.33 18.49 23.69
N VAL A 12 0.40 17.81 22.81
CA VAL A 12 -0.11 17.35 21.50
C VAL A 12 -1.34 16.46 21.65
N ASP A 13 -1.35 15.58 22.65
CA ASP A 13 -2.46 14.65 22.89
C ASP A 13 -3.75 15.37 23.29
N ASP A 14 -3.66 16.49 24.00
CA ASP A 14 -4.83 17.30 24.37
C ASP A 14 -5.46 17.95 23.12
N VAL A 15 -4.62 18.47 22.22
CA VAL A 15 -5.08 19.08 20.95
C VAL A 15 -5.76 18.03 20.07
N ILE A 16 -5.18 16.82 19.98
CA ILE A 16 -5.77 15.70 19.23
C ILE A 16 -7.11 15.31 19.85
N ASP A 17 -7.17 15.11 21.17
CA ASP A 17 -8.38 14.70 21.88
C ASP A 17 -9.54 15.71 21.71
N VAL A 18 -9.28 17.02 21.76
CA VAL A 18 -10.30 18.04 21.48
C VAL A 18 -10.84 17.91 20.06
N ASN A 19 -9.97 17.71 19.06
CA ASN A 19 -10.37 17.54 17.67
C ASN A 19 -11.12 16.22 17.43
N GLU A 20 -10.67 15.12 18.04
CA GLU A 20 -11.34 13.82 17.97
C GLU A 20 -12.76 13.88 18.54
N ARG A 21 -12.95 14.54 19.69
CA ARG A 21 -14.28 14.76 20.28
C ARG A 21 -15.17 15.64 19.42
N LEU A 22 -14.62 16.68 18.80
CA LEU A 22 -15.34 17.51 17.84
C LEU A 22 -15.81 16.70 16.63
N LEU A 23 -14.92 15.89 16.04
CA LEU A 23 -15.26 15.01 14.91
C LEU A 23 -16.35 13.99 15.30
N ALA A 24 -16.20 13.33 16.44
CA ALA A 24 -17.20 12.37 16.93
C ALA A 24 -18.57 13.02 17.14
N HIS A 25 -18.61 14.23 17.71
CA HIS A 25 -19.84 15.01 17.87
C HIS A 25 -20.48 15.34 16.51
N LEU A 26 -19.70 15.89 15.56
CA LEU A 26 -20.21 16.24 14.24
C LEU A 26 -20.73 15.03 13.46
N PHE A 27 -20.02 13.90 13.49
CA PHE A 27 -20.46 12.67 12.84
C PHE A 27 -21.76 12.12 13.45
N LYS A 28 -21.90 12.20 14.77
CA LYS A 28 -23.13 11.78 15.45
C LYS A 28 -24.32 12.67 15.10
N GLU A 29 -24.15 13.99 15.20
CA GLU A 29 -25.27 14.94 15.00
C GLU A 29 -25.68 15.06 13.53
N ILE A 30 -24.74 14.99 12.59
CA ILE A 30 -25.01 15.22 11.16
C ILE A 30 -25.32 13.91 10.44
N LEU A 31 -24.57 12.85 10.75
CA LEU A 31 -24.63 11.58 10.02
C LEU A 31 -25.25 10.43 10.82
N GLY A 32 -25.48 10.61 12.13
CA GLY A 32 -25.93 9.52 13.02
C GLY A 32 -24.89 8.41 13.20
N VAL A 33 -23.61 8.69 12.92
CA VAL A 33 -22.52 7.71 13.00
C VAL A 33 -21.77 7.88 14.31
N GLU A 34 -21.65 6.79 15.08
CA GLU A 34 -20.80 6.78 16.29
C GLU A 34 -19.35 6.46 15.93
N VAL A 35 -18.47 7.45 16.09
CA VAL A 35 -17.02 7.31 15.90
C VAL A 35 -16.40 6.78 17.19
N GLN A 36 -15.64 5.69 17.10
CA GLN A 36 -14.89 5.13 18.23
C GLN A 36 -13.67 6.01 18.53
N LEU A 37 -13.49 6.33 19.82
CA LEU A 37 -12.37 7.12 20.32
C LEU A 37 -11.48 6.28 21.26
N PRO A 38 -10.14 6.50 21.27
CA PRO A 38 -9.42 7.42 20.39
C PRO A 38 -9.40 6.93 18.95
N ILE A 39 -9.29 7.84 17.98
CA ILE A 39 -9.18 7.46 16.57
C ILE A 39 -7.86 6.70 16.38
N GLN A 40 -7.84 5.69 15.52
CA GLN A 40 -6.62 4.93 15.22
C GLN A 40 -5.47 5.85 14.84
N ARG A 41 -4.34 5.70 15.54
CA ARG A 41 -3.11 6.45 15.30
C ARG A 41 -2.10 5.56 14.59
N MET A 42 -1.40 6.14 13.62
CA MET A 42 -0.27 5.51 12.94
C MET A 42 0.83 6.55 12.81
N THR A 43 2.07 6.10 12.88
CA THR A 43 3.20 7.00 12.60
C THR A 43 3.24 7.31 11.10
N TRP A 44 3.84 8.44 10.74
CA TRP A 44 4.07 8.76 9.33
C TRP A 44 4.82 7.64 8.61
N GLN A 45 5.85 7.07 9.25
CA GLN A 45 6.65 5.99 8.68
C GLN A 45 5.79 4.74 8.43
N GLU A 46 4.95 4.36 9.37
CA GLU A 46 4.01 3.24 9.20
C GLU A 46 3.02 3.47 8.05
N CYS A 47 2.45 4.67 7.93
CA CYS A 47 1.54 5.03 6.84
C CYS A 47 2.24 4.94 5.47
N MET A 48 3.45 5.50 5.37
CA MET A 48 4.24 5.44 4.15
C MET A 48 4.65 4.01 3.81
N ASP A 49 4.99 3.21 4.83
CA ASP A 49 5.45 1.85 4.61
C ASP A 49 4.35 0.91 4.15
N ARG A 50 3.16 1.01 4.76
CA ARG A 50 2.02 0.14 4.51
C ARG A 50 1.11 0.64 3.39
N PHE A 51 1.05 1.93 3.11
CA PHE A 51 0.07 2.50 2.17
C PHE A 51 0.66 3.46 1.13
N GLY A 52 1.91 3.90 1.29
CA GLY A 52 2.54 4.88 0.41
C GLY A 52 1.84 6.24 0.41
N SER A 53 1.10 6.55 1.48
CA SER A 53 0.31 7.77 1.63
C SER A 53 0.28 8.17 3.11
N ASP A 54 0.44 9.46 3.39
CA ASP A 54 0.28 10.06 4.72
C ASP A 54 -1.19 10.22 5.15
N LYS A 55 -2.12 9.94 4.23
CA LYS A 55 -3.57 9.93 4.44
C LYS A 55 -4.17 8.64 3.87
N PRO A 56 -3.87 7.48 4.48
CA PRO A 56 -4.32 6.20 3.95
C PRO A 56 -5.83 6.04 4.08
N ASP A 57 -6.45 5.41 3.08
CA ASP A 57 -7.84 4.97 3.17
C ASP A 57 -7.88 3.55 3.75
N LEU A 58 -8.22 3.44 5.03
CA LEU A 58 -8.22 2.18 5.76
C LEU A 58 -9.45 1.29 5.50
N ARG A 59 -10.38 1.73 4.64
CA ARG A 59 -11.62 0.99 4.39
C ARG A 59 -11.41 -0.26 3.53
N PHE A 60 -10.30 -0.33 2.79
CA PHE A 60 -9.92 -1.49 2.01
C PHE A 60 -8.50 -1.93 2.37
N GLY A 61 -8.16 -3.18 2.07
CA GLY A 61 -6.82 -3.73 2.29
C GLY A 61 -5.82 -3.27 1.22
N MET A 62 -5.15 -4.23 0.57
CA MET A 62 -4.13 -3.95 -0.46
C MET A 62 -2.99 -3.07 0.05
N GLU A 63 -2.54 -3.34 1.28
CA GLU A 63 -1.32 -2.76 1.82
C GLU A 63 -0.10 -3.11 0.95
N LEU A 64 0.91 -2.25 1.00
CA LEU A 64 2.22 -2.49 0.43
C LEU A 64 2.93 -3.55 1.25
N THR A 65 3.32 -4.63 0.58
CA THR A 65 4.20 -5.64 1.13
C THR A 65 5.61 -5.39 0.63
N ASP A 66 6.56 -5.23 1.55
CA ASP A 66 7.98 -5.18 1.22
C ASP A 66 8.52 -6.58 0.97
N VAL A 67 8.99 -6.81 -0.25
CA VAL A 67 9.54 -8.09 -0.72
C VAL A 67 11.01 -7.97 -1.08
N SER A 68 11.67 -6.87 -0.69
CA SER A 68 13.07 -6.57 -1.02
C SER A 68 14.01 -7.71 -0.66
N GLU A 69 13.82 -8.32 0.52
CA GLU A 69 14.63 -9.47 0.96
C GLU A 69 14.40 -10.71 0.11
N VAL A 70 13.15 -10.98 -0.26
CA VAL A 70 12.75 -12.17 -1.01
C VAL A 70 13.31 -12.15 -2.44
N VAL A 71 13.39 -10.96 -3.04
CA VAL A 71 13.85 -10.79 -4.43
C VAL A 71 15.29 -10.29 -4.52
N ARG A 72 16.02 -10.22 -3.40
CA ARG A 72 17.39 -9.67 -3.31
C ARG A 72 18.34 -10.28 -4.33
N ASP A 73 18.31 -11.60 -4.46
CA ASP A 73 19.22 -12.37 -5.31
C ASP A 73 18.55 -12.87 -6.62
N CYS A 74 17.38 -12.32 -6.97
CA CYS A 74 16.68 -12.75 -8.18
C CYS A 74 17.43 -12.31 -9.45
N GLY A 75 17.31 -13.08 -10.53
CA GLY A 75 17.94 -12.76 -11.83
C GLY A 75 17.29 -11.58 -12.57
N PHE A 76 16.32 -10.87 -11.97
CA PHE A 76 15.58 -9.81 -12.65
C PHE A 76 16.23 -8.44 -12.43
N GLY A 77 16.78 -7.88 -13.51
CA GLY A 77 17.55 -6.62 -13.50
C GLY A 77 16.82 -5.40 -12.92
N VAL A 78 15.48 -5.37 -12.98
CA VAL A 78 14.70 -4.24 -12.44
C VAL A 78 14.68 -4.26 -10.91
N PHE A 79 14.54 -5.45 -10.29
CA PHE A 79 14.54 -5.59 -8.84
C PHE A 79 15.94 -5.41 -8.26
N THR A 80 16.92 -6.12 -8.82
CA THR A 80 18.32 -5.99 -8.41
C THR A 80 18.84 -4.56 -8.57
N GLY A 81 18.48 -3.88 -9.68
CA GLY A 81 18.84 -2.48 -9.89
C GLY A 81 18.20 -1.52 -8.88
N ALA A 82 16.95 -1.74 -8.48
CA ALA A 82 16.28 -0.94 -7.45
C ALA A 82 16.96 -1.10 -6.08
N LEU A 83 17.30 -2.33 -5.70
CA LEU A 83 17.97 -2.64 -4.44
C LEU A 83 19.41 -2.12 -4.41
N ALA A 84 20.16 -2.27 -5.51
CA ALA A 84 21.52 -1.75 -5.63
C ALA A 84 21.59 -0.21 -5.52
N ALA A 85 20.51 0.49 -5.90
CA ALA A 85 20.38 1.93 -5.73
C ALA A 85 19.97 2.36 -4.31
N GLY A 86 19.85 1.42 -3.36
CA GLY A 86 19.39 1.69 -2.00
C GLY A 86 17.87 1.86 -1.87
N GLY A 87 17.11 1.46 -2.90
CA GLY A 87 15.65 1.45 -2.88
C GLY A 87 15.05 0.17 -2.30
N SER A 88 13.74 0.01 -2.48
CA SER A 88 12.97 -1.16 -2.03
C SER A 88 12.13 -1.74 -3.17
N VAL A 89 11.82 -3.03 -3.11
CA VAL A 89 10.82 -3.67 -3.96
C VAL A 89 9.57 -3.95 -3.13
N ARG A 90 8.47 -3.27 -3.47
CA ARG A 90 7.19 -3.40 -2.79
C ARG A 90 6.07 -3.68 -3.78
N GLY A 91 5.05 -4.39 -3.34
CA GLY A 91 3.90 -4.73 -4.17
C GLY A 91 2.59 -4.69 -3.39
N ILE A 92 1.48 -4.72 -4.12
CA ILE A 92 0.14 -4.94 -3.57
C ILE A 92 -0.41 -6.28 -4.05
N ASN A 93 -1.16 -6.97 -3.19
CA ASN A 93 -1.88 -8.18 -3.57
C ASN A 93 -3.35 -7.86 -3.90
N ALA A 94 -3.65 -7.80 -5.20
CA ALA A 94 -5.02 -7.64 -5.68
C ALA A 94 -5.78 -8.99 -5.65
N LYS A 95 -6.19 -9.40 -4.44
CA LYS A 95 -6.86 -10.70 -4.19
C LYS A 95 -8.05 -10.91 -5.14
N GLY A 96 -8.10 -12.09 -5.75
CA GLY A 96 -9.17 -12.47 -6.70
C GLY A 96 -9.03 -11.86 -8.11
N GLN A 97 -7.98 -11.08 -8.41
CA GLN A 97 -7.78 -10.47 -9.74
C GLN A 97 -6.82 -11.26 -10.64
N GLY A 98 -6.57 -12.54 -10.36
CA GLY A 98 -5.69 -13.40 -11.15
C GLY A 98 -6.09 -13.56 -12.63
N ALA A 99 -7.37 -13.42 -12.93
CA ALA A 99 -7.91 -13.46 -14.30
C ALA A 99 -7.93 -12.08 -15.00
N MET A 100 -7.26 -11.06 -14.45
CA MET A 100 -7.27 -9.72 -15.01
C MET A 100 -6.79 -9.70 -16.48
N PRO A 101 -7.57 -9.16 -17.43
CA PRO A 101 -7.16 -9.09 -18.82
C PRO A 101 -5.89 -8.25 -19.00
N ARG A 102 -5.01 -8.67 -19.91
CA ARG A 102 -3.74 -7.97 -20.17
C ARG A 102 -3.93 -6.47 -20.46
N LYS A 103 -4.96 -6.12 -21.25
CA LYS A 103 -5.33 -4.73 -21.54
C LYS A 103 -5.58 -3.87 -20.29
N LYS A 104 -6.11 -4.45 -19.21
CA LYS A 104 -6.34 -3.73 -17.94
C LYS A 104 -5.02 -3.52 -17.19
N ILE A 105 -4.12 -4.51 -17.23
CA ILE A 105 -2.77 -4.40 -16.64
C ILE A 105 -1.92 -3.37 -17.38
N ASP A 106 -1.99 -3.32 -18.72
CA ASP A 106 -1.27 -2.33 -19.51
C ASP A 106 -1.76 -0.90 -19.17
N LYS A 107 -3.07 -0.70 -18.98
CA LYS A 107 -3.62 0.58 -18.49
C LYS A 107 -3.11 0.94 -17.09
N LEU A 108 -2.98 -0.02 -16.17
CA LEU A 108 -2.39 0.22 -14.85
C LEU A 108 -0.90 0.59 -14.98
N THR A 109 -0.19 -0.02 -15.92
CA THR A 109 1.22 0.30 -16.21
C THR A 109 1.37 1.72 -16.75
N GLU A 110 0.44 2.16 -17.60
CA GLU A 110 0.37 3.55 -18.07
C GLU A 110 0.05 4.50 -16.91
N PHE A 111 -0.95 4.17 -16.09
CA PHE A 111 -1.35 4.98 -14.93
C PHE A 111 -0.18 5.24 -13.98
N VAL A 112 0.61 4.23 -13.61
CA VAL A 112 1.74 4.43 -12.67
C VAL A 112 2.89 5.25 -13.27
N ARG A 113 2.99 5.36 -14.60
CA ARG A 113 4.00 6.20 -15.26
C ARG A 113 3.77 7.69 -14.99
N ASP A 114 2.51 8.10 -14.86
CA ASP A 114 2.16 9.48 -14.50
C ASP A 114 2.64 9.83 -13.08
N TYR A 115 2.88 8.82 -12.23
CA TYR A 115 3.47 8.95 -10.90
C TYR A 115 4.99 8.70 -10.88
N GLY A 116 5.65 8.68 -12.05
CA GLY A 116 7.10 8.57 -12.18
C GLY A 116 7.65 7.13 -12.24
N ALA A 117 6.80 6.11 -12.20
CA ALA A 117 7.25 4.73 -12.34
C ALA A 117 7.73 4.44 -13.78
N LYS A 118 8.85 3.72 -13.92
CA LYS A 118 9.36 3.32 -15.25
C LYS A 118 8.61 2.12 -15.84
N GLY A 119 7.91 1.37 -15.00
CA GLY A 119 7.09 0.23 -15.38
C GLY A 119 6.42 -0.42 -14.16
N LEU A 120 5.58 -1.42 -14.41
CA LEU A 120 4.86 -2.18 -13.40
C LEU A 120 5.17 -3.67 -13.60
N ALA A 121 5.94 -4.25 -12.68
CA ALA A 121 6.11 -5.70 -12.62
C ALA A 121 4.83 -6.30 -12.04
N TYR A 122 4.30 -7.36 -12.66
CA TYR A 122 3.09 -8.02 -12.21
C TYR A 122 3.19 -9.55 -12.33
N MET A 123 2.48 -10.23 -11.45
CA MET A 123 2.30 -11.68 -11.46
C MET A 123 0.81 -11.98 -11.34
N ALA A 124 0.25 -12.66 -12.33
CA ALA A 124 -1.14 -13.07 -12.34
C ALA A 124 -1.24 -14.57 -12.06
N ILE A 125 -1.88 -14.95 -10.96
CA ILE A 125 -2.06 -16.35 -10.55
C ILE A 125 -3.51 -16.73 -10.84
N ALA A 126 -3.73 -17.60 -11.83
CA ALA A 126 -5.06 -18.07 -12.18
C ALA A 126 -5.60 -19.07 -11.15
N ALA A 127 -6.92 -19.32 -11.19
CA ALA A 127 -7.59 -20.20 -10.23
C ALA A 127 -7.11 -21.67 -10.30
N ASP A 128 -6.52 -22.08 -11.41
CA ASP A 128 -5.90 -23.39 -11.62
C ASP A 128 -4.43 -23.44 -11.15
N GLY A 129 -3.91 -22.36 -10.55
CA GLY A 129 -2.53 -22.22 -10.13
C GLY A 129 -1.56 -21.77 -11.23
N THR A 130 -2.04 -21.55 -12.46
CA THR A 130 -1.17 -21.11 -13.56
C THR A 130 -0.66 -19.69 -13.29
N VAL A 131 0.66 -19.55 -13.22
CA VAL A 131 1.34 -18.25 -13.04
C VAL A 131 1.66 -17.62 -14.40
N LYS A 132 1.17 -16.40 -14.62
CA LYS A 132 1.50 -15.56 -15.77
C LYS A 132 2.26 -14.33 -15.29
N SER A 133 3.56 -14.31 -15.54
CA SER A 133 4.43 -13.17 -15.24
C SER A 133 5.48 -13.01 -16.33
N SER A 134 5.81 -11.77 -16.68
CA SER A 134 6.87 -11.45 -17.63
C SER A 134 8.27 -11.63 -17.05
N PHE A 135 8.39 -11.55 -15.71
CA PHE A 135 9.67 -11.65 -15.01
C PHE A 135 9.93 -13.01 -14.38
N ALA A 136 8.90 -13.87 -14.24
CA ALA A 136 9.07 -15.22 -13.68
C ALA A 136 10.11 -16.07 -14.43
N LYS A 137 10.33 -15.83 -15.72
CA LYS A 137 11.40 -16.50 -16.50
C LYS A 137 12.83 -16.16 -16.06
N PHE A 138 13.00 -15.09 -15.29
CA PHE A 138 14.28 -14.66 -14.71
C PHE A 138 14.43 -15.06 -13.24
N MET A 139 13.41 -15.71 -12.68
CA MET A 139 13.39 -16.19 -11.30
C MET A 139 13.42 -17.71 -11.29
N LYS A 140 14.00 -18.28 -10.23
CA LYS A 140 13.89 -19.71 -9.98
C LYS A 140 12.49 -20.05 -9.46
N PRO A 141 12.03 -21.31 -9.59
CA PRO A 141 10.74 -21.74 -9.03
C PRO A 141 10.62 -21.41 -7.53
N GLU A 142 11.67 -21.65 -6.75
CA GLU A 142 11.69 -21.42 -5.30
C GLU A 142 11.56 -19.93 -4.95
N GLU A 143 12.17 -19.05 -5.75
CA GLU A 143 12.07 -17.59 -5.59
C GLU A 143 10.65 -17.09 -5.92
N THR A 144 10.00 -17.71 -6.91
CA THR A 144 8.62 -17.39 -7.30
C THR A 144 7.62 -17.84 -6.23
N GLU A 145 7.82 -19.02 -5.66
CA GLU A 145 7.04 -19.53 -4.53
C GLU A 145 7.22 -18.66 -3.28
N ALA A 146 8.46 -18.30 -2.94
CA ALA A 146 8.76 -17.43 -1.81
C ALA A 146 8.11 -16.04 -1.97
N LEU A 147 8.18 -15.45 -3.17
CA LEU A 147 7.53 -14.18 -3.47
C LEU A 147 6.01 -14.28 -3.34
N THR A 148 5.41 -15.35 -3.86
CA THR A 148 3.97 -15.57 -3.75
C THR A 148 3.55 -15.72 -2.29
N ALA A 149 4.31 -16.50 -1.50
CA ALA A 149 4.05 -16.68 -0.07
C ALA A 149 4.17 -15.36 0.71
N ALA A 150 5.16 -14.51 0.39
CA ALA A 150 5.33 -13.22 1.03
C ALA A 150 4.18 -12.24 0.73
N MET A 151 3.63 -12.29 -0.49
CA MET A 151 2.52 -11.43 -0.92
C MET A 151 1.13 -11.87 -0.38
N GLY A 152 1.01 -13.11 0.10
CA GLY A 152 -0.20 -13.68 0.72
C GLY A 152 -1.41 -13.78 -0.21
#